data_AF-A0A179UF13-F1
#
_entry.id   AF-A0A179UF13-F1
#
_cell.length_a   1.000
_cell.length_b   1.000
_cell.length_c   1.000
_cell.angle_alpha   90.00
_cell.angle_beta   90.00
_cell.angle_gamma   90.00
#
_symmetry.space_group_name_H-M   'P 1'
#
loop_
_entity.id
_entity.type
_entity.pdbx_description
1 polymer ?
#
loop_
_entity_poly.entity_id
_entity_poly.type
_entity_poly.pdbx_seq_one_letter_code
_entity_poly.pdbx_strand_id
1 'polypeptide(L)'
;MLPLRPLQWTSSANLPWLYRFRRRAFSISRKYSSSLTEAASRESSQHQIYRSLSNDPFVNLSIENFLLEHTPQDSNILFLYINRPCVVIGRNQNPWLEINLQALDRETRSIAGGSINNAPFVRRRSGGGAVFHDKGNLNYCVICPKPVFHRDKHAEMVVRALQRVGAVNTAVNERHDIVLRQDSKEPSREVIKVGTEDAPSPRIENTPHALKISGSAYKLTRFRALHHGTCLIDSPNLGNISLFLRSPARPYLKAKGVESVRSPVGNVSSAVDSAFLMDRVIFNILEEFAQLYGMHPDAVLKAQRAHAFDPEVHMGHNWAVGGLADINALDEPEIVKGIQELHSLEWKYCQSPQFTFSTHPTEDDPRPRPPLPSNLPSSTRVFLRVKSGAIISSQISTSANTKQADIQSEKIHQVLANRNLHEISDWASLLAGSGAFDSQEVIQNVSNWLASKLGH
;
A
#
# COMPACT_ATOMS: atom_id res chain seq x y z
N MET A 1 43.95 27.46 28.66
CA MET A 1 43.63 27.99 27.31
C MET A 1 42.98 26.87 26.53
N LEU A 2 41.76 27.13 26.06
CA LEU A 2 40.94 26.39 25.09
C LEU A 2 40.19 25.12 25.54
N PRO A 3 38.93 24.94 25.08
CA PRO A 3 37.93 24.08 25.73
C PRO A 3 37.72 22.75 24.98
N LEU A 4 37.33 21.74 25.74
CA LEU A 4 36.82 20.47 25.24
C LEU A 4 35.48 20.70 24.52
N ARG A 5 35.43 20.41 23.22
CA ARG A 5 34.18 20.35 22.43
C ARG A 5 33.48 18.99 22.63
N PRO A 6 32.15 18.95 22.69
CA PRO A 6 31.39 17.70 22.85
C PRO A 6 31.31 16.89 21.55
N LEU A 7 31.26 15.56 21.69
CA LEU A 7 31.01 14.62 20.61
C LEU A 7 29.66 14.92 19.93
N GLN A 8 29.70 15.27 18.64
CA GLN A 8 28.54 15.25 17.77
C GLN A 8 28.23 13.80 17.38
N TRP A 9 27.10 13.29 17.86
CA TRP A 9 26.49 12.08 17.32
C TRP A 9 25.73 12.47 16.05
N THR A 10 26.25 12.09 14.89
CA THR A 10 25.46 12.07 13.65
C THR A 10 24.70 10.76 13.58
N SER A 11 23.38 10.86 13.49
CA SER A 11 22.46 9.75 13.21
C SER A 11 22.75 9.19 11.82
N SER A 12 23.50 8.09 11.76
CA SER A 12 23.67 7.30 10.54
C SER A 12 22.43 6.43 10.31
N ALA A 13 21.42 7.00 9.67
CA ALA A 13 20.39 6.26 8.97
C ALA A 13 20.23 6.92 7.59
N ASN A 14 20.24 6.09 6.54
CA ASN A 14 20.25 6.40 5.10
C ASN A 14 21.64 6.49 4.46
N LEU A 15 21.95 5.47 3.66
CA LEU A 15 22.55 5.51 2.32
C LEU A 15 23.26 4.18 2.02
N PRO A 16 22.63 3.28 1.24
CA PRO A 16 23.38 2.60 0.19
C PRO A 16 22.62 2.47 -1.15
N TRP A 17 21.91 3.51 -1.60
CA TRP A 17 21.42 3.58 -3.01
C TRP A 17 22.20 4.57 -3.88
N LEU A 18 22.79 5.62 -3.30
CA LEU A 18 23.61 6.59 -4.04
C LEU A 18 25.05 6.11 -4.35
N TYR A 19 25.52 5.00 -3.75
CA TYR A 19 26.88 4.47 -3.94
C TYR A 19 26.95 3.24 -4.87
N ARG A 20 26.31 3.34 -6.04
CA ARG A 20 26.71 2.56 -7.23
C ARG A 20 26.83 3.40 -8.51
N PHE A 21 26.69 4.73 -8.41
CA PHE A 21 26.93 5.65 -9.52
C PHE A 21 28.38 6.10 -9.60
N ARG A 22 29.27 5.16 -9.99
CA ARG A 22 30.53 5.53 -10.64
C ARG A 22 31.13 4.34 -11.36
N ARG A 23 30.82 4.21 -12.66
CA ARG A 23 31.80 3.77 -13.66
C ARG A 23 31.42 4.27 -15.05
N ARG A 24 32.21 5.26 -15.50
CA ARG A 24 32.35 5.83 -16.85
C ARG A 24 31.07 6.36 -17.52
N ALA A 25 30.67 7.54 -17.07
CA ALA A 25 30.10 8.54 -17.98
C ALA A 25 31.19 8.91 -19.01
N PHE A 26 31.12 8.31 -20.19
CA PHE A 26 31.52 9.02 -21.39
C PHE A 26 30.33 9.87 -21.82
N SER A 27 30.51 11.19 -21.73
CA SER A 27 29.63 12.18 -22.31
C SER A 27 29.49 11.92 -23.81
N ILE A 28 28.34 11.38 -24.24
CA ILE A 28 27.76 11.64 -25.55
C ILE A 28 26.26 11.86 -25.34
N SER A 29 25.86 13.12 -25.43
CA SER A 29 24.47 13.52 -25.63
C SER A 29 23.98 12.93 -26.96
N ARG A 30 23.25 11.83 -26.90
CA ARG A 30 22.31 11.39 -27.93
C ARG A 30 21.04 10.93 -27.23
N LYS A 31 19.91 11.57 -27.56
CA LYS A 31 18.56 11.14 -27.21
C LYS A 31 18.26 9.81 -27.89
N TYR A 32 18.75 8.70 -27.35
CA TYR A 32 18.20 7.39 -27.71
C TYR A 32 17.01 7.14 -26.78
N SER A 33 15.81 7.01 -27.36
CA SER A 33 14.65 6.45 -26.64
C SER A 33 15.02 5.06 -26.15
N SER A 34 14.66 4.65 -24.92
CA SER A 34 14.81 3.23 -24.59
C SER A 34 13.87 2.39 -25.44
N SER A 35 14.17 1.10 -25.55
CA SER A 35 13.32 0.11 -26.21
C SER A 35 11.92 0.03 -25.59
N LEU A 36 11.76 0.36 -24.30
CA LEU A 36 10.45 0.41 -23.65
C LEU A 36 9.61 1.59 -24.18
N THR A 37 10.16 2.80 -24.19
CA THR A 37 9.42 3.99 -24.66
C THR A 37 9.06 3.86 -26.14
N GLU A 38 9.98 3.37 -26.97
CA GLU A 38 9.71 3.15 -28.38
C GLU A 38 8.54 2.17 -28.56
N ALA A 39 8.56 1.03 -27.87
CA ALA A 39 7.52 0.03 -27.98
C ALA A 39 6.17 0.48 -27.40
N ALA A 40 6.20 1.14 -26.23
CA ALA A 40 5.01 1.57 -25.51
C ALA A 40 4.25 2.65 -26.28
N SER A 41 4.97 3.62 -26.85
CA SER A 41 4.38 4.77 -27.57
C SER A 41 4.07 4.49 -29.04
N ARG A 42 4.42 3.29 -29.56
CA ARG A 42 4.21 2.96 -30.97
C ARG A 42 2.73 2.86 -31.32
N GLU A 43 2.25 3.75 -32.19
CA GLU A 43 0.84 3.86 -32.61
C GLU A 43 0.26 2.56 -33.20
N SER A 44 1.09 1.75 -33.87
CA SER A 44 0.62 0.47 -34.41
C SER A 44 0.39 -0.59 -33.32
N SER A 45 1.00 -0.46 -32.14
CA SER A 45 0.90 -1.42 -31.03
C SER A 45 -0.46 -1.32 -30.31
N GLN A 46 -1.50 -1.92 -30.90
CA GLN A 46 -2.84 -1.98 -30.33
C GLN A 46 -2.94 -2.88 -29.10
N HIS A 47 -2.12 -3.93 -29.01
CA HIS A 47 -2.13 -4.88 -27.89
C HIS A 47 -0.73 -5.07 -27.33
N GLN A 48 -0.55 -4.84 -26.03
CA GLN A 48 0.77 -4.89 -25.41
C GLN A 48 0.77 -5.73 -24.14
N ILE A 49 1.86 -6.45 -23.90
CA ILE A 49 2.04 -7.26 -22.68
C ILE A 49 3.42 -7.00 -22.09
N TYR A 50 3.45 -6.53 -20.85
CA TYR A 50 4.69 -6.33 -20.11
C TYR A 50 4.70 -7.12 -18.81
N ARG A 51 5.84 -7.71 -18.46
CA ARG A 51 6.07 -8.31 -17.15
C ARG A 51 7.24 -7.64 -16.48
N SER A 52 7.03 -7.08 -15.29
CA SER A 52 8.15 -6.55 -14.51
C SER A 52 8.98 -7.68 -13.92
N LEU A 53 10.29 -7.56 -14.02
CA LEU A 53 11.28 -8.37 -13.29
C LEU A 53 11.70 -7.68 -11.98
N SER A 54 11.31 -6.42 -11.79
CA SER A 54 11.50 -5.70 -10.53
C SER A 54 10.54 -6.20 -9.47
N ASN A 55 11.05 -6.34 -8.25
CA ASN A 55 10.21 -6.53 -7.07
C ASN A 55 9.97 -5.22 -6.29
N ASP A 56 10.36 -4.07 -6.85
CA ASP A 56 10.20 -2.80 -6.18
C ASP A 56 8.81 -2.18 -6.44
N PRO A 57 7.98 -1.96 -5.39
CA PRO A 57 6.68 -1.33 -5.57
C PRO A 57 6.75 0.10 -6.12
N PHE A 58 7.82 0.85 -5.84
CA PHE A 58 8.02 2.19 -6.39
C PHE A 58 8.29 2.14 -7.89
N VAL A 59 9.13 1.20 -8.34
CA VAL A 59 9.40 0.95 -9.77
C VAL A 59 8.13 0.49 -10.47
N ASN A 60 7.48 -0.57 -9.96
CA ASN A 60 6.30 -1.18 -10.58
C ASN A 60 5.12 -0.20 -10.73
N LEU A 61 4.81 0.58 -9.68
CA LEU A 61 3.75 1.58 -9.75
C LEU A 61 4.11 2.80 -10.63
N SER A 62 5.39 3.03 -10.90
CA SER A 62 5.85 4.09 -11.81
C SER A 62 5.80 3.63 -13.26
N ILE A 63 6.17 2.38 -13.55
CA ILE A 63 5.94 1.73 -14.85
C ILE A 63 4.44 1.72 -15.17
N GLU A 64 3.60 1.36 -14.20
CA GLU A 64 2.14 1.35 -14.36
C GLU A 64 1.61 2.72 -14.81
N ASN A 65 2.08 3.80 -14.17
CA ASN A 65 1.69 5.16 -14.55
C ASN A 65 2.26 5.57 -15.90
N PHE A 66 3.51 5.22 -16.18
CA PHE A 66 4.15 5.49 -17.47
C PHE A 66 3.35 4.86 -18.62
N LEU A 67 3.00 3.58 -18.50
CA LEU A 67 2.20 2.87 -19.50
C LEU A 67 0.81 3.52 -19.69
N LEU A 68 0.18 3.98 -18.61
CA LEU A 68 -1.12 4.68 -18.69
C LEU A 68 -1.04 6.00 -19.47
N GLU A 69 0.08 6.73 -19.32
CA GLU A 69 0.26 8.06 -19.90
C GLU A 69 0.83 8.04 -21.32
N HIS A 70 1.63 7.02 -21.67
CA HIS A 70 2.44 7.04 -22.89
C HIS A 70 2.01 6.03 -23.96
N THR A 71 1.11 5.10 -23.66
CA THR A 71 0.61 4.15 -24.67
C THR A 71 -0.54 4.74 -25.50
N PRO A 72 -0.74 4.32 -26.76
CA PRO A 72 -1.78 4.85 -27.64
C PRO A 72 -3.18 4.77 -27.03
N GLN A 73 -4.06 5.72 -27.35
CA GLN A 73 -5.33 5.85 -26.65
C GLN A 73 -6.27 4.64 -26.85
N ASP A 74 -6.21 4.04 -28.03
CA ASP A 74 -7.04 2.91 -28.43
C ASP A 74 -6.39 1.55 -28.10
N SER A 75 -5.22 1.54 -27.47
CA SER A 75 -4.48 0.32 -27.14
C SER A 75 -4.93 -0.34 -25.83
N ASN A 76 -4.73 -1.66 -25.77
CA ASN A 76 -4.98 -2.52 -24.60
C ASN A 76 -3.65 -3.08 -24.09
N ILE A 77 -3.38 -2.91 -22.80
CA ILE A 77 -2.11 -3.30 -22.18
C ILE A 77 -2.39 -4.20 -21.00
N LEU A 78 -1.67 -5.31 -20.92
CA LEU A 78 -1.52 -6.13 -19.72
C LEU A 78 -0.13 -5.88 -19.12
N PHE A 79 -0.09 -5.53 -17.83
CA PHE A 79 1.13 -5.41 -17.06
C PHE A 79 1.05 -6.31 -15.81
N LEU A 80 2.01 -7.21 -15.65
CA LEU A 80 2.09 -8.15 -14.53
C LEU A 80 3.35 -7.88 -13.69
N TYR A 81 3.21 -7.90 -12.36
CA TYR A 81 4.34 -7.70 -11.45
C TYR A 81 4.11 -8.32 -10.08
N ILE A 82 5.22 -8.61 -9.38
CA ILE A 82 5.23 -9.13 -8.02
C ILE A 82 6.09 -8.17 -7.20
N ASN A 83 5.62 -7.75 -6.02
CA ASN A 83 6.37 -6.84 -5.17
C ASN A 83 7.05 -7.61 -4.02
N ARG A 84 8.18 -7.09 -3.53
CA ARG A 84 8.70 -7.44 -2.21
C ARG A 84 7.68 -7.03 -1.13
N PRO A 85 7.80 -7.54 0.11
CA PRO A 85 6.95 -7.13 1.23
C PRO A 85 6.75 -5.62 1.31
N CYS A 86 5.51 -5.15 1.17
CA CYS A 86 5.16 -3.74 1.24
C CYS A 86 3.67 -3.53 1.53
N VAL A 87 3.30 -2.32 1.92
CA VAL A 87 1.89 -1.90 2.03
C VAL A 87 1.55 -0.86 0.98
N VAL A 88 0.49 -1.08 0.21
CA VAL A 88 0.02 -0.14 -0.80
C VAL A 88 -1.29 0.49 -0.34
N ILE A 89 -1.28 1.81 -0.11
CA ILE A 89 -2.49 2.57 0.27
C ILE A 89 -3.07 3.31 -0.94
N GLY A 90 -4.38 3.51 -0.95
CA GLY A 90 -5.08 4.25 -2.00
C GLY A 90 -4.78 5.75 -2.00
N ARG A 91 -5.00 6.40 -3.15
CA ARG A 91 -4.69 7.82 -3.38
C ARG A 91 -5.17 8.78 -2.29
N ASN A 92 -6.39 8.57 -1.78
CA ASN A 92 -7.07 9.45 -0.83
C ASN A 92 -7.18 8.83 0.58
N GLN A 93 -6.37 7.83 0.89
CA GLN A 93 -6.36 7.21 2.22
C GLN A 93 -5.47 7.96 3.21
N ASN A 94 -5.77 7.83 4.50
CA ASN A 94 -4.94 8.38 5.56
C ASN A 94 -4.02 7.27 6.12
N PRO A 95 -2.69 7.38 6.04
CA PRO A 95 -1.79 6.33 6.50
C PRO A 95 -1.92 6.09 8.01
N TRP A 96 -2.08 7.15 8.81
CA TRP A 96 -2.32 7.02 10.25
C TRP A 96 -3.63 6.31 10.61
N LEU A 97 -4.61 6.24 9.70
CA LEU A 97 -5.87 5.53 9.95
C LEU A 97 -5.84 4.07 9.46
N GLU A 98 -5.11 3.83 8.38
CA GLU A 98 -5.17 2.58 7.62
C GLU A 98 -4.05 1.61 7.97
N ILE A 99 -2.86 2.10 8.32
CA ILE A 99 -1.66 1.26 8.45
C ILE A 99 -0.97 1.44 9.80
N ASN A 100 -0.29 0.40 10.24
CA ASN A 100 0.55 0.44 11.43
C ASN A 100 1.95 0.93 11.06
N LEU A 101 2.14 2.25 11.06
CA LEU A 101 3.41 2.89 10.69
C LEU A 101 4.59 2.36 11.51
N GLN A 102 4.39 2.10 12.81
CA GLN A 102 5.44 1.57 13.68
C GLN A 102 5.84 0.12 13.32
N ALA A 103 4.88 -0.72 12.93
CA ALA A 103 5.19 -2.09 12.48
C ALA A 103 5.90 -2.13 11.13
N LEU A 104 5.77 -1.07 10.31
CA LEU A 104 6.43 -0.96 9.01
C LEU A 104 7.85 -0.41 9.13
N ASP A 105 8.07 0.52 10.07
CA ASP A 105 9.35 1.22 10.26
C ASP A 105 10.39 0.39 11.04
N ARG A 106 9.93 -0.55 11.87
CA ARG A 106 10.85 -1.44 12.61
C ARG A 106 11.58 -2.33 11.61
N GLU A 107 12.92 -2.32 11.67
CA GLU A 107 13.71 -3.50 11.36
C GLU A 107 13.14 -4.63 12.24
N THR A 108 12.23 -5.42 11.68
CA THR A 108 11.56 -6.49 12.42
C THR A 108 12.65 -7.48 12.82
N ARG A 109 13.20 -7.33 14.03
CA ARG A 109 14.04 -8.34 14.65
C ARG A 109 13.22 -9.62 14.65
N SER A 110 13.75 -10.61 13.92
CA SER A 110 13.29 -11.99 13.80
C SER A 110 12.46 -12.44 15.00
N ILE A 111 11.16 -12.57 14.80
CA ILE A 111 10.33 -13.44 15.63
C ILE A 111 9.81 -14.52 14.68
N ALA A 112 10.50 -15.67 14.76
CA ALA A 112 10.16 -16.97 14.17
C ALA A 112 9.87 -17.00 12.65
N GLY A 113 10.87 -17.43 11.87
CA GLY A 113 10.64 -18.16 10.61
C GLY A 113 10.66 -17.38 9.29
N GLY A 114 10.85 -16.06 9.30
CA GLY A 114 11.05 -15.29 8.08
C GLY A 114 11.23 -13.81 8.37
N SER A 115 12.43 -13.28 8.16
CA SER A 115 12.71 -11.86 8.37
C SER A 115 12.00 -11.04 7.29
N ILE A 116 10.88 -10.39 7.64
CA ILE A 116 10.35 -9.27 6.84
C ILE A 116 11.24 -8.07 7.17
N ASN A 117 12.34 -7.94 6.43
CA ASN A 117 13.10 -6.70 6.41
C ASN A 117 12.14 -5.58 5.97
N ASN A 118 12.00 -4.53 6.79
CA ASN A 118 11.34 -3.25 6.52
C ASN A 118 10.34 -3.27 5.35
N ALA A 119 9.04 -3.45 5.63
CA ALA A 119 8.01 -3.41 4.60
C ALA A 119 7.63 -1.93 4.34
N PRO A 120 8.17 -1.26 3.30
CA PRO A 120 7.81 0.12 3.04
C PRO A 120 6.32 0.23 2.72
N PHE A 121 5.73 1.39 2.97
CA PHE A 121 4.44 1.72 2.37
C PHE A 121 4.60 2.70 1.21
N VAL A 122 3.71 2.55 0.23
CA VAL A 122 3.60 3.41 -0.95
C VAL A 122 2.15 3.82 -1.15
N ARG A 123 1.94 5.07 -1.58
CA ARG A 123 0.62 5.58 -1.98
C ARG A 123 0.46 5.45 -3.48
N ARG A 124 -0.51 4.68 -3.95
CA ARG A 124 -0.77 4.53 -5.40
C ARG A 124 -1.61 5.69 -5.95
N ARG A 125 -1.65 5.82 -7.27
CA ARG A 125 -2.40 6.88 -7.99
C ARG A 125 -3.88 6.57 -8.19
N SER A 126 -4.31 5.32 -7.98
CA SER A 126 -5.71 4.88 -8.02
C SER A 126 -6.39 4.97 -6.65
N GLY A 127 -7.72 4.89 -6.63
CA GLY A 127 -8.50 4.85 -5.39
C GLY A 127 -8.46 3.46 -4.70
N GLY A 128 -9.36 3.24 -3.73
CA GLY A 128 -9.53 1.96 -3.03
C GLY A 128 -8.80 1.87 -1.67
N GLY A 129 -8.84 0.68 -1.08
CA GLY A 129 -8.31 0.39 0.27
C GLY A 129 -6.81 0.11 0.35
N ALA A 130 -6.32 -0.11 1.57
CA ALA A 130 -4.94 -0.50 1.85
C ALA A 130 -4.78 -2.01 1.71
N VAL A 131 -3.69 -2.46 1.07
CA VAL A 131 -3.39 -3.87 0.82
C VAL A 131 -1.93 -4.16 1.14
N PHE A 132 -1.63 -5.40 1.53
CA PHE A 132 -0.26 -5.87 1.72
C PHE A 132 0.15 -6.72 0.52
N HIS A 133 1.36 -6.52 0.02
CA HIS A 133 1.95 -7.33 -1.04
C HIS A 133 3.19 -8.05 -0.50
N ASP A 134 3.48 -9.22 -1.06
CA ASP A 134 4.76 -9.91 -0.96
C ASP A 134 4.97 -10.80 -2.20
N LYS A 135 5.96 -11.69 -2.14
CA LYS A 135 6.32 -12.58 -3.25
C LYS A 135 5.22 -13.59 -3.61
N GLY A 136 4.28 -13.87 -2.71
CA GLY A 136 3.14 -14.76 -2.96
C GLY A 136 1.90 -14.02 -3.49
N ASN A 137 1.99 -12.71 -3.69
CA ASN A 137 0.92 -11.88 -4.23
C ASN A 137 1.24 -11.39 -5.65
N LEU A 138 0.50 -11.89 -6.65
CA LEU A 138 0.57 -11.44 -8.02
C LEU A 138 -0.22 -10.12 -8.19
N ASN A 139 0.35 -9.14 -8.87
CA ASN A 139 -0.38 -7.95 -9.27
C ASN A 139 -0.59 -7.99 -10.78
N TYR A 140 -1.81 -7.66 -11.21
CA TYR A 140 -2.16 -7.49 -12.60
C TYR A 140 -2.68 -6.07 -12.81
N CYS A 141 -2.38 -5.49 -13.96
CA CYS A 141 -2.87 -4.20 -14.39
C CYS A 141 -3.28 -4.30 -15.85
N VAL A 142 -4.53 -3.96 -16.14
CA VAL A 142 -5.05 -3.83 -17.50
C VAL A 142 -5.40 -2.39 -17.77
N ILE A 143 -4.81 -1.83 -18.82
CA ILE A 143 -5.10 -0.49 -19.32
C ILE A 143 -5.85 -0.64 -20.64
N CYS A 144 -6.97 0.05 -20.80
CA CYS A 144 -7.80 -0.04 -21.99
C CYS A 144 -8.47 1.31 -22.32
N PRO A 145 -9.05 1.45 -23.51
CA PRO A 145 -9.86 2.62 -23.84
C PRO A 145 -11.06 2.72 -22.89
N LYS A 146 -11.37 3.94 -22.44
CA LYS A 146 -12.44 4.17 -21.46
C LYS A 146 -13.81 3.58 -21.85
N PRO A 147 -14.27 3.62 -23.12
CA PRO A 147 -15.54 3.00 -23.51
C PRO A 147 -15.57 1.47 -23.36
N VAL A 148 -14.41 0.82 -23.33
CA VAL A 148 -14.27 -0.64 -23.26
C VAL A 148 -14.22 -1.13 -21.80
N PHE A 149 -14.07 -0.20 -20.85
CA PHE A 149 -13.85 -0.50 -19.44
C PHE A 149 -15.14 -0.85 -18.71
N HIS A 150 -15.13 -2.03 -18.08
CA HIS A 150 -16.11 -2.46 -17.08
C HIS A 150 -15.37 -3.04 -15.88
N ARG A 151 -15.91 -2.82 -14.67
CA ARG A 151 -15.23 -3.19 -13.42
C ARG A 151 -14.94 -4.69 -13.27
N ASP A 152 -15.82 -5.51 -13.83
CA ASP A 152 -15.72 -6.98 -13.73
C ASP A 152 -14.94 -7.61 -14.88
N LYS A 153 -14.87 -6.95 -16.04
CA LYS A 153 -14.31 -7.54 -17.28
C LYS A 153 -12.95 -8.21 -17.10
N HIS A 154 -11.99 -7.51 -16.49
CA HIS A 154 -10.65 -8.06 -16.29
C HIS A 154 -10.53 -8.88 -15.00
N ALA A 155 -11.43 -8.69 -14.02
CA ALA A 155 -11.51 -9.58 -12.86
C ALA A 155 -12.02 -10.97 -13.26
N GLU A 156 -13.02 -11.04 -14.14
CA GLU A 156 -13.52 -12.27 -14.75
C GLU A 156 -12.47 -12.95 -15.63
N MET A 157 -11.65 -12.17 -16.34
CA MET A 157 -10.48 -12.69 -17.07
C MET A 157 -9.52 -13.42 -16.13
N VAL A 158 -9.22 -12.84 -14.96
CA VAL A 158 -8.39 -13.48 -13.94
C VAL A 158 -9.10 -14.69 -13.32
N VAL A 159 -10.42 -14.64 -13.08
CA VAL A 159 -11.20 -15.80 -12.62
C VAL A 159 -11.06 -16.99 -13.57
N ARG A 160 -11.25 -16.79 -14.89
CA ARG A 160 -11.10 -17.87 -15.87
C ARG A 160 -9.68 -18.45 -15.85
N ALA A 161 -8.66 -17.61 -15.71
CA ALA A 161 -7.28 -18.07 -15.57
C ALA A 161 -7.04 -18.91 -14.30
N LEU A 162 -7.66 -18.52 -13.18
CA LEU A 162 -7.62 -19.25 -11.90
C LEU A 162 -8.35 -20.58 -11.98
N GLN A 163 -9.52 -20.63 -12.63
CA GLN A 163 -10.27 -21.86 -12.83
C GLN A 163 -9.47 -22.88 -13.66
N ARG A 164 -8.72 -22.42 -14.69
CA ARG A 164 -7.83 -23.29 -15.49
C ARG A 164 -6.69 -23.93 -14.69
N VAL A 165 -6.26 -23.34 -13.55
CA VAL A 165 -5.27 -23.98 -12.67
C VAL A 165 -5.89 -24.91 -11.62
N GLY A 166 -7.21 -25.04 -11.58
CA GLY A 166 -7.96 -25.88 -10.64
C GLY A 166 -8.73 -25.12 -9.56
N ALA A 167 -8.63 -23.79 -9.49
CA ALA A 167 -9.37 -22.99 -8.51
C ALA A 167 -10.80 -22.70 -9.01
N VAL A 168 -11.56 -23.77 -9.23
CA VAL A 168 -12.88 -23.76 -9.90
C VAL A 168 -13.94 -22.96 -9.14
N ASN A 169 -13.79 -22.83 -7.82
CA ASN A 169 -14.73 -22.14 -6.93
C ASN A 169 -14.47 -20.62 -6.82
N THR A 170 -13.70 -20.05 -7.76
CA THR A 170 -13.43 -18.62 -7.82
C THR A 170 -14.52 -17.88 -8.60
N ALA A 171 -14.89 -16.69 -8.10
CA ALA A 171 -15.89 -15.83 -8.75
C ALA A 171 -15.66 -14.36 -8.39
N VAL A 172 -16.18 -13.46 -9.24
CA VAL A 172 -16.28 -12.03 -8.91
C VAL A 172 -17.54 -11.80 -8.07
N ASN A 173 -17.42 -11.04 -6.97
CA ASN A 173 -18.56 -10.68 -6.13
C ASN A 173 -19.14 -9.30 -6.49
N GLU A 174 -20.23 -8.90 -5.82
CA GLU A 174 -20.91 -7.61 -6.04
C GLU A 174 -20.03 -6.36 -5.80
N ARG A 175 -18.91 -6.52 -5.09
CA ARG A 175 -17.93 -5.46 -4.85
C ARG A 175 -16.77 -5.47 -5.84
N HIS A 176 -16.85 -6.28 -6.89
CA HIS A 176 -15.82 -6.44 -7.92
C HIS A 176 -14.49 -7.03 -7.38
N ASP A 177 -14.57 -7.76 -6.26
CA ASP A 177 -13.47 -8.54 -5.69
C ASP A 177 -13.53 -9.98 -6.22
N ILE A 178 -12.38 -10.64 -6.40
CA ILE A 178 -12.36 -12.09 -6.64
C ILE A 178 -12.34 -12.80 -5.29
N VAL A 179 -13.28 -13.72 -5.12
CA VAL A 179 -13.43 -14.54 -3.93
C VAL A 179 -13.27 -16.02 -4.27
N LEU A 180 -12.74 -16.78 -3.32
CA LEU A 180 -12.68 -18.23 -3.33
C LEU A 180 -13.77 -18.75 -2.40
N ARG A 181 -14.79 -19.42 -2.95
CA ARG A 181 -15.84 -20.05 -2.14
C ARG A 181 -15.27 -21.32 -1.50
N GLN A 182 -15.56 -21.51 -0.22
CA GLN A 182 -15.19 -22.75 0.46
C GLN A 182 -16.32 -23.76 0.26
N ASP A 183 -15.98 -24.96 -0.21
CA ASP A 183 -16.94 -26.06 -0.26
C ASP A 183 -17.32 -26.45 1.17
N SER A 184 -18.53 -26.08 1.59
CA SER A 184 -19.09 -26.60 2.82
C SER A 184 -19.36 -28.10 2.61
N LYS A 185 -18.42 -28.96 3.02
CA LYS A 185 -18.67 -30.41 3.11
C LYS A 185 -19.68 -30.79 4.19
N GLU A 186 -20.23 -29.85 4.96
CA GLU A 186 -21.40 -30.08 5.79
C GLU A 186 -22.39 -28.91 5.72
N PRO A 187 -23.72 -29.17 5.66
CA PRO A 187 -24.70 -28.15 5.97
C PRO A 187 -24.48 -27.67 7.40
N SER A 188 -24.59 -26.35 7.61
CA SER A 188 -24.44 -25.70 8.90
C SER A 188 -25.16 -26.47 10.01
N ARG A 189 -24.39 -27.15 10.87
CA ARG A 189 -24.91 -27.56 12.17
C ARG A 189 -25.12 -26.27 12.95
N GLU A 190 -26.37 -25.86 13.11
CA GLU A 190 -26.77 -24.96 14.17
C GLU A 190 -26.36 -25.59 15.48
N VAL A 191 -25.21 -25.18 16.03
CA VAL A 191 -24.82 -25.56 17.38
C VAL A 191 -25.66 -24.69 18.31
N ILE A 192 -26.84 -25.18 18.66
CA ILE A 192 -27.61 -24.65 19.79
C ILE A 192 -26.80 -24.97 21.05
N LYS A 193 -25.97 -24.02 21.50
CA LYS A 193 -25.46 -24.05 22.87
C LYS A 193 -26.63 -23.76 23.79
N VAL A 194 -27.12 -24.79 24.47
CA VAL A 194 -28.03 -24.66 25.61
C VAL A 194 -27.31 -23.83 26.67
N GLY A 195 -27.88 -22.68 27.02
CA GLY A 195 -27.27 -21.70 27.91
C GLY A 195 -27.27 -22.15 29.37
N THR A 196 -26.17 -21.84 30.06
CA THR A 196 -26.22 -21.46 31.47
C THR A 196 -26.26 -19.94 31.51
N GLU A 197 -27.23 -19.41 32.24
CA GLU A 197 -27.55 -17.99 32.37
C GLU A 197 -26.32 -17.18 32.87
N ASP A 198 -26.22 -15.92 32.44
CA ASP A 198 -25.23 -14.89 32.79
C ASP A 198 -23.96 -14.70 31.93
N ALA A 199 -24.10 -14.62 30.60
CA ALA A 199 -23.08 -14.00 29.74
C ALA A 199 -23.70 -13.27 28.52
N PRO A 200 -23.14 -12.13 28.06
CA PRO A 200 -23.66 -11.39 26.91
C PRO A 200 -23.61 -12.26 25.66
N SER A 201 -24.70 -12.22 24.88
CA SER A 201 -25.06 -13.08 23.75
C SER A 201 -23.88 -13.68 22.96
N PRO A 202 -23.89 -15.00 22.66
CA PRO A 202 -22.84 -15.62 21.88
C PRO A 202 -22.78 -15.00 20.48
N ARG A 203 -21.60 -14.51 20.09
CA ARG A 203 -21.32 -14.08 18.72
C ARG A 203 -21.41 -15.30 17.81
N ILE A 204 -22.38 -15.30 16.89
CA ILE A 204 -22.40 -16.23 15.77
C ILE A 204 -21.19 -15.90 14.90
N GLU A 205 -20.11 -16.66 15.03
CA GLU A 205 -18.99 -16.63 14.08
C GLU A 205 -19.46 -17.31 12.79
N ASN A 206 -20.06 -16.53 11.89
CA ASN A 206 -20.23 -16.96 10.51
C ASN A 206 -18.84 -17.15 9.91
N THR A 207 -18.37 -18.40 9.82
CA THR A 207 -17.23 -18.73 8.97
C THR A 207 -17.51 -18.16 7.57
N PRO A 208 -16.63 -17.30 7.02
CA PRO A 208 -16.90 -16.63 5.77
C PRO A 208 -17.07 -17.69 4.67
N HIS A 209 -18.27 -17.81 4.08
CA HIS A 209 -18.53 -18.73 2.98
C HIS A 209 -17.62 -18.49 1.76
N ALA A 210 -17.00 -17.31 1.67
CA ALA A 210 -15.99 -17.01 0.68
C ALA A 210 -14.86 -16.16 1.27
N LEU A 211 -13.62 -16.51 0.92
CA LEU A 211 -12.42 -15.75 1.25
C LEU A 211 -12.05 -14.84 0.08
N LYS A 212 -11.75 -13.57 0.34
CA LYS A 212 -11.25 -12.66 -0.68
C LYS A 212 -9.82 -13.06 -1.07
N ILE A 213 -9.59 -13.32 -2.36
CA ILE A 213 -8.26 -13.64 -2.89
C ILE A 213 -7.71 -12.52 -3.77
N SER A 214 -8.55 -11.61 -4.26
CA SER A 214 -8.15 -10.46 -5.06
C SER A 214 -8.93 -9.22 -4.68
N GLY A 215 -8.25 -8.08 -4.61
CA GLY A 215 -8.89 -6.76 -4.54
C GLY A 215 -8.54 -5.92 -5.75
N SER A 216 -9.55 -5.22 -6.30
CA SER A 216 -9.40 -4.35 -7.46
C SER A 216 -9.37 -2.86 -7.07
N ALA A 217 -8.67 -2.07 -7.88
CA ALA A 217 -8.73 -0.61 -7.86
C ALA A 217 -8.61 -0.05 -9.28
N TYR A 218 -9.06 1.19 -9.46
CA TYR A 218 -9.24 1.78 -10.78
C TYR A 218 -8.77 3.24 -10.83
N LYS A 219 -8.30 3.66 -12.01
CA LYS A 219 -8.01 5.06 -12.34
C LYS A 219 -8.54 5.36 -13.74
N LEU A 220 -9.43 6.34 -13.85
CA LEU A 220 -9.99 6.78 -15.12
C LEU A 220 -9.33 8.11 -15.51
N THR A 221 -8.87 8.20 -16.76
CA THR A 221 -8.41 9.46 -17.38
C THR A 221 -9.47 9.93 -18.39
N ARG A 222 -9.13 10.92 -19.23
CA ARG A 222 -10.05 11.41 -20.26
C ARG A 222 -10.42 10.30 -21.26
N PHE A 223 -9.42 9.53 -21.72
CA PHE A 223 -9.58 8.55 -22.79
C PHE A 223 -9.27 7.11 -22.36
N ARG A 224 -8.61 6.92 -21.21
CA ARG A 224 -8.15 5.61 -20.75
C ARG A 224 -8.77 5.22 -19.42
N ALA A 225 -8.82 3.92 -19.19
CA ALA A 225 -9.10 3.33 -17.91
C ALA A 225 -7.98 2.37 -17.54
N LEU A 226 -7.55 2.45 -16.29
CA LEU A 226 -6.65 1.50 -15.66
C LEU A 226 -7.42 0.70 -14.61
N HIS A 227 -7.36 -0.62 -14.72
CA HIS A 227 -7.81 -1.57 -13.71
C HIS A 227 -6.60 -2.36 -13.24
N HIS A 228 -6.21 -2.20 -11.98
CA HIS A 228 -5.26 -3.12 -11.36
C HIS A 228 -5.89 -3.89 -10.22
N GLY A 229 -5.34 -5.05 -9.95
CA GLY A 229 -5.72 -5.85 -8.81
C GLY A 229 -4.56 -6.66 -8.29
N THR A 230 -4.74 -7.12 -7.06
CA THR A 230 -3.84 -8.07 -6.40
C THR A 230 -4.43 -9.46 -6.50
N CYS A 231 -3.64 -10.52 -6.40
CA CYS A 231 -4.14 -11.89 -6.29
C CYS A 231 -3.22 -12.65 -5.34
N LEU A 232 -3.76 -13.05 -4.20
CA LEU A 232 -3.10 -13.84 -3.17
C LEU A 232 -2.95 -15.27 -3.67
N ILE A 233 -1.83 -15.56 -4.33
CA ILE A 233 -1.57 -16.89 -4.88
C ILE A 233 -1.13 -17.82 -3.75
N ASP A 234 -0.06 -17.44 -3.06
CA ASP A 234 0.56 -18.24 -2.00
C ASP A 234 1.41 -17.36 -1.07
N SER A 235 0.79 -16.34 -0.45
CA SER A 235 1.50 -15.49 0.50
C SER A 235 1.79 -16.26 1.80
N PRO A 236 3.06 -16.36 2.25
CA PRO A 236 3.38 -16.95 3.54
C PRO A 236 3.02 -16.04 4.72
N ASN A 237 2.66 -14.78 4.45
CA ASN A 237 2.41 -13.76 5.47
C ASN A 237 0.93 -13.53 5.76
N LEU A 238 0.02 -14.34 5.21
CA LEU A 238 -1.43 -14.16 5.32
C LEU A 238 -1.89 -13.94 6.77
N GLY A 239 -1.35 -14.70 7.73
CA GLY A 239 -1.65 -14.55 9.17
C GLY A 239 -1.15 -13.25 9.79
N ASN A 240 -0.11 -12.65 9.21
CA ASN A 240 0.56 -11.44 9.71
C ASN A 240 0.12 -10.15 9.01
N ILE A 241 -0.60 -10.22 7.89
CA ILE A 241 -1.08 -9.03 7.14
C ILE A 241 -1.80 -8.03 8.06
N SER A 242 -2.59 -8.55 8.99
CA SER A 242 -3.37 -7.71 9.90
C SER A 242 -2.52 -6.83 10.83
N LEU A 243 -1.27 -7.22 11.12
CA LEU A 243 -0.33 -6.43 11.91
C LEU A 243 0.01 -5.11 11.22
N PHE A 244 0.15 -5.15 9.90
CA PHE A 244 0.53 -4.00 9.06
C PHE A 244 -0.67 -3.12 8.71
N LEU A 245 -1.88 -3.69 8.60
CA LEU A 245 -3.11 -3.01 8.17
C LEU A 245 -4.03 -2.59 9.32
N ARG A 246 -3.55 -2.65 10.57
CA ARG A 246 -4.29 -2.22 11.77
C ARG A 246 -3.57 -1.09 12.46
N SER A 247 -3.93 0.14 12.11
CA SER A 247 -3.40 1.32 12.78
C SER A 247 -3.73 1.35 14.28
N PRO A 248 -2.74 1.61 15.16
CA PRO A 248 -2.98 1.87 16.58
C PRO A 248 -3.68 3.21 16.85
N ALA A 249 -3.63 4.17 15.92
CA ALA A 249 -4.33 5.46 16.02
C ALA A 249 -5.80 5.40 15.62
N ARG A 250 -6.28 4.34 14.96
CA ARG A 250 -7.66 4.22 14.47
C ARG A 250 -8.75 4.55 15.51
N PRO A 251 -8.65 4.14 16.79
CA PRO A 251 -9.66 4.48 17.80
C PRO A 251 -9.73 5.97 18.16
N TYR A 252 -8.68 6.73 17.83
CA TYR A 252 -8.52 8.14 18.18
C TYR A 252 -8.69 9.07 16.97
N LEU A 253 -8.80 8.51 15.77
CA LEU A 253 -8.69 9.27 14.52
C LEU A 253 -10.00 9.25 13.72
N LYS A 254 -10.40 10.43 13.24
CA LYS A 254 -11.48 10.62 12.26
C LYS A 254 -10.95 11.37 11.05
N ALA A 255 -11.08 10.79 9.86
CA ALA A 255 -10.63 11.39 8.61
C ALA A 255 -11.78 11.52 7.60
N LYS A 256 -11.70 12.53 6.72
CA LYS A 256 -12.60 12.70 5.58
C LYS A 256 -12.02 11.96 4.35
N GLY A 257 -12.01 10.63 4.34
CA GLY A 257 -11.34 9.85 3.29
C GLY A 257 -11.98 8.49 3.02
N VAL A 258 -11.45 7.78 2.01
CA VAL A 258 -11.89 6.43 1.67
C VAL A 258 -11.31 5.44 2.69
N GLU A 259 -12.16 4.88 3.54
CA GLU A 259 -11.75 3.83 4.49
C GLU A 259 -11.60 2.47 3.78
N SER A 260 -10.70 1.63 4.28
CA SER A 260 -10.60 0.25 3.80
C SER A 260 -11.81 -0.58 4.27
N VAL A 261 -12.41 -1.33 3.34
CA VAL A 261 -13.40 -2.37 3.66
C VAL A 261 -12.66 -3.65 4.02
N ARG A 262 -12.72 -4.04 5.30
CA ARG A 262 -12.08 -5.26 5.79
C ARG A 262 -12.82 -6.48 5.28
N SER A 263 -12.09 -7.52 4.90
CA SER A 263 -12.65 -8.81 4.52
C SER A 263 -11.69 -9.92 4.89
N PRO A 264 -12.20 -11.09 5.30
CA PRO A 264 -11.40 -12.31 5.40
C PRO A 264 -10.73 -12.61 4.05
N VAL A 265 -9.46 -13.00 4.10
CA VAL A 265 -8.64 -13.24 2.90
C VAL A 265 -8.12 -14.68 2.89
N GLY A 266 -7.82 -15.18 1.70
CA GLY A 266 -7.31 -16.54 1.47
C GLY A 266 -6.26 -16.56 0.36
N ASN A 267 -5.46 -17.63 0.32
CA ASN A 267 -4.58 -17.92 -0.80
C ASN A 267 -5.28 -18.85 -1.80
N VAL A 268 -4.97 -18.70 -3.09
CA VAL A 268 -5.36 -19.68 -4.12
C VAL A 268 -4.79 -21.06 -3.83
N SER A 269 -3.56 -21.13 -3.28
CA SER A 269 -2.90 -22.39 -2.88
C SER A 269 -3.68 -23.20 -1.84
N SER A 270 -4.66 -22.60 -1.14
CA SER A 270 -5.53 -23.34 -0.21
C SER A 270 -6.53 -24.26 -0.91
N ALA A 271 -6.86 -24.00 -2.19
CA ALA A 271 -7.75 -24.83 -3.00
C ALA A 271 -7.03 -25.63 -4.09
N VAL A 272 -5.78 -25.28 -4.39
CA VAL A 272 -5.00 -25.89 -5.47
C VAL A 272 -3.60 -26.19 -4.95
N ASP A 273 -3.28 -27.46 -4.81
CA ASP A 273 -1.89 -27.90 -4.62
C ASP A 273 -1.24 -28.11 -5.99
N SER A 274 -0.24 -27.27 -6.30
CA SER A 274 0.52 -27.41 -7.54
C SER A 274 1.90 -26.79 -7.41
N ALA A 275 2.90 -27.52 -7.90
CA ALA A 275 4.19 -26.95 -8.23
C ALA A 275 4.02 -25.76 -9.21
N PHE A 276 4.84 -24.72 -9.01
CA PHE A 276 4.89 -23.53 -9.88
C PHE A 276 3.54 -22.82 -10.08
N LEU A 277 2.66 -22.85 -9.06
CA LEU A 277 1.31 -22.28 -9.15
C LEU A 277 1.31 -20.82 -9.65
N MET A 278 2.22 -19.98 -9.15
CA MET A 278 2.39 -18.59 -9.58
C MET A 278 2.61 -18.48 -11.10
N ASP A 279 3.56 -19.24 -11.64
CA ASP A 279 3.89 -19.18 -13.07
C ASP A 279 2.76 -19.70 -13.94
N ARG A 280 2.03 -20.74 -13.51
CA ARG A 280 0.84 -21.22 -14.23
C ARG A 280 -0.28 -20.19 -14.24
N VAL A 281 -0.50 -19.49 -13.12
CA VAL A 281 -1.51 -18.42 -13.05
C VAL A 281 -1.13 -17.27 -13.97
N ILE A 282 0.14 -16.84 -13.96
CA ILE A 282 0.66 -15.83 -14.89
C ILE A 282 0.43 -16.27 -16.34
N PHE A 283 0.82 -17.51 -16.69
CA PHE A 283 0.62 -18.08 -18.02
C PHE A 283 -0.85 -18.04 -18.45
N ASN A 284 -1.77 -18.47 -17.59
CA ASN A 284 -3.19 -18.47 -17.92
C ASN A 284 -3.78 -17.06 -18.06
N ILE A 285 -3.31 -16.08 -17.27
CA ILE A 285 -3.74 -14.67 -17.41
C ILE A 285 -3.29 -14.11 -18.76
N LEU A 286 -2.06 -14.43 -19.19
CA LEU A 286 -1.54 -14.03 -20.51
C LEU A 286 -2.40 -14.58 -21.65
N GLU A 287 -2.73 -15.88 -21.59
CA GLU A 287 -3.60 -16.55 -22.56
C GLU A 287 -5.01 -15.96 -22.58
N GLU A 288 -5.61 -15.74 -21.42
CA GLU A 288 -6.95 -15.13 -21.31
C GLU A 288 -6.97 -13.70 -21.85
N PHE A 289 -5.93 -12.90 -21.61
CA PHE A 289 -5.81 -11.56 -22.19
C PHE A 289 -5.65 -11.61 -23.72
N ALA A 290 -4.80 -12.50 -24.22
CA ALA A 290 -4.58 -12.68 -25.65
C ALA A 290 -5.86 -13.10 -26.37
N GLN A 291 -6.64 -14.01 -25.78
CA GLN A 291 -7.93 -14.45 -26.30
C GLN A 291 -8.96 -13.32 -26.25
N LEU A 292 -9.03 -12.57 -25.14
CA LEU A 292 -9.98 -11.48 -24.96
C LEU A 292 -9.82 -10.35 -26.00
N TYR A 293 -8.59 -10.13 -26.47
CA TYR A 293 -8.25 -9.05 -27.39
C TYR A 293 -7.78 -9.51 -28.78
N GLY A 294 -7.81 -10.82 -29.07
CA GLY A 294 -7.42 -11.36 -30.38
C GLY A 294 -5.95 -11.13 -30.75
N MET A 295 -5.04 -11.29 -29.78
CA MET A 295 -3.61 -11.10 -30.01
C MET A 295 -3.01 -12.19 -30.91
N HIS A 296 -2.00 -11.81 -31.69
CA HIS A 296 -1.27 -12.74 -32.57
C HIS A 296 -0.54 -13.83 -31.74
N PRO A 297 -0.54 -15.12 -32.15
CA PRO A 297 0.11 -16.20 -31.41
C PRO A 297 1.58 -15.96 -31.09
N ASP A 298 2.34 -15.36 -32.01
CA ASP A 298 3.75 -15.01 -31.76
C ASP A 298 3.94 -14.05 -30.59
N ALA A 299 3.00 -13.14 -30.37
CA ALA A 299 3.04 -12.22 -29.24
C ALA A 299 2.94 -12.99 -27.92
N VAL A 300 2.05 -13.99 -27.88
CA VAL A 300 1.80 -14.84 -26.71
C VAL A 300 3.02 -15.70 -26.41
N LEU A 301 3.59 -16.35 -27.43
CA LEU A 301 4.80 -17.16 -27.29
C LEU A 301 5.98 -16.34 -26.74
N LYS A 302 6.16 -15.10 -27.23
CA LYS A 302 7.20 -14.20 -26.73
C LYS A 302 6.93 -13.71 -25.32
N ALA A 303 5.68 -13.32 -25.01
CA ALA A 303 5.29 -12.92 -23.65
C ALA A 303 5.52 -14.04 -22.62
N GLN A 304 5.26 -15.30 -23.00
CA GLN A 304 5.54 -16.46 -22.17
C GLN A 304 7.03 -16.66 -21.93
N ARG A 305 7.91 -16.27 -22.84
CA ARG A 305 9.38 -16.42 -22.71
C ARG A 305 10.08 -15.22 -22.08
N ALA A 306 9.40 -14.07 -22.02
CA ALA A 306 9.93 -12.79 -21.54
C ALA A 306 10.49 -12.81 -20.10
N HIS A 307 10.16 -13.83 -19.31
CA HIS A 307 10.63 -13.98 -17.93
C HIS A 307 11.82 -14.92 -17.75
N ALA A 308 12.16 -15.73 -18.76
CA ALA A 308 13.07 -16.86 -18.59
C ALA A 308 14.38 -16.74 -19.39
N PHE A 309 14.36 -16.10 -20.57
CA PHE A 309 15.51 -16.16 -21.49
C PHE A 309 15.88 -14.83 -22.16
N ASP A 310 14.90 -13.95 -22.39
CA ASP A 310 15.12 -12.69 -23.09
C ASP A 310 14.15 -11.63 -22.55
N PRO A 311 14.60 -10.73 -21.66
CA PRO A 311 13.75 -9.64 -21.19
C PRO A 311 13.55 -8.57 -22.25
N GLU A 312 14.15 -8.65 -23.43
CA GLU A 312 14.01 -7.60 -24.43
C GLU A 312 12.56 -7.38 -24.87
N VAL A 313 12.28 -6.14 -25.25
CA VAL A 313 10.99 -5.76 -25.78
C VAL A 313 10.95 -6.12 -27.25
N HIS A 314 10.08 -7.05 -27.60
CA HIS A 314 9.82 -7.45 -28.96
C HIS A 314 8.57 -6.79 -29.51
N MET A 315 8.60 -6.49 -30.80
CA MET A 315 7.53 -5.82 -31.49
C MET A 315 7.12 -6.62 -32.73
N GLY A 316 5.82 -6.75 -32.94
CA GLY A 316 5.22 -7.26 -34.18
C GLY A 316 4.51 -6.16 -34.96
N HIS A 317 3.60 -6.54 -35.85
CA HIS A 317 2.82 -5.59 -36.66
C HIS A 317 1.92 -4.69 -35.78
N ASN A 318 1.11 -5.31 -34.92
CA ASN A 318 0.15 -4.62 -34.05
C ASN A 318 0.32 -4.88 -32.55
N TRP A 319 1.45 -5.46 -32.14
CA TRP A 319 1.69 -5.82 -30.74
C TRP A 319 3.11 -5.52 -30.28
N ALA A 320 3.28 -5.33 -28.97
CA ALA A 320 4.58 -5.23 -28.30
C ALA A 320 4.56 -6.07 -27.01
N VAL A 321 5.60 -6.88 -26.78
CA VAL A 321 5.72 -7.69 -25.57
C VAL A 321 7.14 -7.73 -25.02
N GLY A 322 7.32 -7.76 -23.70
CA GLY A 322 8.67 -7.84 -23.13
C GLY A 322 8.73 -7.93 -21.62
N GLY A 323 9.92 -8.27 -21.12
CA GLY A 323 10.27 -8.21 -19.71
C GLY A 323 10.81 -6.82 -19.37
N LEU A 324 10.48 -6.28 -18.20
CA LEU A 324 10.98 -4.97 -17.77
C LEU A 324 11.85 -5.15 -16.54
N ALA A 325 13.18 -5.13 -16.73
CA ALA A 325 14.13 -5.12 -15.64
C ALA A 325 14.32 -3.70 -15.10
N ASP A 326 14.91 -3.58 -13.89
CA ASP A 326 15.19 -2.29 -13.26
C ASP A 326 16.00 -1.37 -14.17
N ILE A 327 16.97 -1.90 -14.93
CA ILE A 327 17.78 -1.09 -15.84
C ILE A 327 16.93 -0.40 -16.91
N ASN A 328 15.96 -1.12 -17.49
CA ASN A 328 15.07 -0.55 -18.51
C ASN A 328 14.17 0.54 -17.91
N ALA A 329 13.70 0.33 -16.68
CA ALA A 329 12.84 1.28 -15.99
C ALA A 329 13.61 2.54 -15.53
N LEU A 330 14.85 2.38 -15.09
CA LEU A 330 15.70 3.47 -14.58
C LEU A 330 16.35 4.31 -15.68
N ASP A 331 16.45 3.78 -16.90
CA ASP A 331 16.87 4.54 -18.07
C ASP A 331 15.79 5.50 -18.60
N GLU A 332 14.54 5.36 -18.11
CA GLU A 332 13.39 6.16 -18.55
C GLU A 332 13.08 7.34 -17.60
N PRO A 333 13.28 8.61 -18.03
CA PRO A 333 13.17 9.76 -17.14
C PRO A 333 11.80 9.94 -16.46
N GLU A 334 10.70 9.67 -17.17
CA GLU A 334 9.35 9.80 -16.58
C GLU A 334 9.07 8.70 -15.55
N ILE A 335 9.65 7.50 -15.71
CA ILE A 335 9.58 6.44 -14.69
C ILE A 335 10.39 6.85 -13.46
N VAL A 336 11.61 7.37 -13.64
CA VAL A 336 12.46 7.86 -12.54
C VAL A 336 11.78 8.99 -11.77
N LYS A 337 11.16 9.94 -12.48
CA LYS A 337 10.36 11.00 -11.87
C LYS A 337 9.17 10.44 -11.09
N GLY A 338 8.48 9.44 -11.64
CA GLY A 338 7.43 8.70 -10.95
C GLY A 338 7.91 8.08 -9.64
N ILE A 339 9.09 7.45 -9.65
CA ILE A 339 9.72 6.85 -8.47
C ILE A 339 10.03 7.91 -7.41
N GLN A 340 10.65 9.03 -7.81
CA GLN A 340 10.98 10.15 -6.92
C GLN A 340 9.72 10.73 -6.26
N GLU A 341 8.64 10.93 -7.03
CA GLU A 341 7.36 11.38 -6.49
C GLU A 341 6.84 10.39 -5.45
N LEU A 342 6.79 9.09 -5.76
CA LEU A 342 6.27 8.08 -4.85
C LEU A 342 7.08 7.95 -3.54
N HIS A 343 8.38 8.26 -3.57
CA HIS A 343 9.23 8.32 -2.38
C HIS A 343 9.05 9.59 -1.55
N SER A 344 8.62 10.69 -2.17
CA SER A 344 8.50 11.98 -1.50
C SER A 344 7.53 11.92 -0.31
N LEU A 345 7.89 12.59 0.78
CA LEU A 345 7.02 12.70 1.95
C LEU A 345 5.73 13.47 1.62
N GLU A 346 5.84 14.44 0.71
CA GLU A 346 4.72 15.19 0.14
C GLU A 346 3.66 14.24 -0.46
N TRP A 347 4.08 13.30 -1.31
CA TRP A 347 3.17 12.33 -1.88
C TRP A 347 2.64 11.33 -0.84
N LYS A 348 3.53 10.82 0.02
CA LYS A 348 3.16 9.78 1.00
C LYS A 348 2.16 10.29 2.04
N TYR A 349 2.37 11.49 2.58
CA TYR A 349 1.65 12.00 3.75
C TYR A 349 0.77 13.21 3.45
N CYS A 350 1.26 14.22 2.71
CA CYS A 350 0.53 15.47 2.49
C CYS A 350 -0.68 15.32 1.57
N GLN A 351 -0.77 14.20 0.84
CA GLN A 351 -1.96 13.80 0.09
C GLN A 351 -3.12 13.26 0.94
N SER A 352 -2.94 13.16 2.27
CA SER A 352 -3.98 12.67 3.17
C SER A 352 -5.10 13.70 3.32
N PRO A 353 -6.38 13.29 3.25
CA PRO A 353 -7.48 14.19 3.55
C PRO A 353 -7.40 14.72 4.97
N GLN A 354 -8.06 15.85 5.22
CA GLN A 354 -8.13 16.44 6.56
C GLN A 354 -8.64 15.42 7.58
N PHE A 355 -8.01 15.40 8.75
CA PHE A 355 -8.38 14.51 9.84
C PHE A 355 -8.17 15.16 11.22
N THR A 356 -8.81 14.56 12.21
CA THR A 356 -8.64 14.88 13.63
C THR A 356 -8.14 13.65 14.39
N PHE A 357 -7.23 13.86 15.32
CA PHE A 357 -6.81 12.87 16.32
C PHE A 357 -7.20 13.39 17.69
N SER A 358 -7.92 12.62 18.50
CA SER A 358 -8.38 13.07 19.82
C SER A 358 -8.47 11.93 20.84
N THR A 359 -7.97 12.19 22.06
CA THR A 359 -8.13 11.30 23.24
C THR A 359 -9.50 11.36 23.89
N HIS A 360 -10.38 12.24 23.42
CA HIS A 360 -11.74 12.38 23.92
C HIS A 360 -12.74 12.47 22.76
N PRO A 361 -14.03 12.16 23.01
CA PRO A 361 -15.09 12.41 22.04
C PRO A 361 -15.13 13.88 21.64
N THR A 362 -15.43 14.15 20.38
CA THR A 362 -15.64 15.49 19.83
C THR A 362 -17.01 15.53 19.17
N GLU A 363 -17.54 16.72 18.88
CA GLU A 363 -18.81 16.87 18.14
C GLU A 363 -18.78 16.10 16.81
N ASP A 364 -17.68 16.23 16.05
CA ASP A 364 -17.46 15.53 14.78
C ASP A 364 -17.20 14.01 14.91
N ASP A 365 -16.91 13.52 16.13
CA ASP A 365 -16.57 12.12 16.41
C ASP A 365 -16.93 11.77 17.86
N PRO A 366 -18.21 11.42 18.12
CA PRO A 366 -18.72 11.15 19.46
C PRO A 366 -18.33 9.76 19.98
N ARG A 367 -17.55 8.97 19.24
CA ARG A 367 -17.22 7.59 19.64
C ARG A 367 -16.47 7.59 20.99
N PRO A 368 -16.74 6.64 21.90
CA PRO A 368 -15.94 6.50 23.12
C PRO A 368 -14.50 6.19 22.77
N ARG A 369 -13.56 6.72 23.55
CA ARG A 369 -12.12 6.49 23.37
C ARG A 369 -11.64 5.39 24.32
N PRO A 370 -10.65 4.58 23.93
CA PRO A 370 -10.02 3.65 24.85
C PRO A 370 -9.41 4.38 26.05
N PRO A 371 -9.33 3.73 27.23
CA PRO A 371 -8.66 4.32 28.38
C PRO A 371 -7.19 4.62 28.06
N LEU A 372 -6.70 5.73 28.60
CA LEU A 372 -5.29 6.07 28.51
C LEU A 372 -4.46 5.12 29.39
N PRO A 373 -3.19 4.85 29.01
CA PRO A 373 -2.27 4.11 29.86
C PRO A 373 -2.12 4.72 31.26
N SER A 374 -1.85 3.88 32.26
CA SER A 374 -1.74 4.28 33.67
C SER A 374 -0.61 5.26 33.96
N ASN A 375 0.41 5.34 33.10
CA ASN A 375 1.50 6.31 33.20
C ASN A 375 1.14 7.70 32.65
N LEU A 376 -0.08 7.89 32.11
CA LEU A 376 -0.62 9.19 31.76
C LEU A 376 -1.69 9.62 32.77
N PRO A 377 -1.70 10.89 33.23
CA PRO A 377 -2.79 11.42 34.03
C PRO A 377 -4.15 11.24 33.33
N SER A 378 -5.20 10.89 34.07
CA SER A 378 -6.56 10.74 33.51
C SER A 378 -7.14 12.04 32.94
N SER A 379 -6.63 13.17 33.42
CA SER A 379 -6.87 14.52 32.91
C SER A 379 -6.22 14.79 31.54
N THR A 380 -5.39 13.89 31.02
CA THR A 380 -4.70 14.10 29.74
C THR A 380 -5.69 14.27 28.60
N ARG A 381 -5.52 15.36 27.85
CA ARG A 381 -6.27 15.69 26.65
C ARG A 381 -5.30 15.96 25.52
N VAL A 382 -5.47 15.26 24.41
CA VAL A 382 -4.74 15.49 23.17
C VAL A 382 -5.77 15.65 22.07
N PHE A 383 -5.66 16.74 21.33
CA PHE A 383 -6.40 17.01 20.11
C PHE A 383 -5.44 17.56 19.06
N LEU A 384 -5.48 17.00 17.85
CA LEU A 384 -4.76 17.50 16.68
C LEU A 384 -5.75 17.57 15.51
N ARG A 385 -5.73 18.68 14.77
CA ARG A 385 -6.39 18.81 13.47
C ARG A 385 -5.32 19.01 12.41
N VAL A 386 -5.31 18.13 11.41
CA VAL A 386 -4.26 18.06 10.39
C VAL A 386 -4.88 18.19 9.01
N LYS A 387 -4.30 19.04 8.17
CA LYS A 387 -4.71 19.27 6.79
C LYS A 387 -3.48 19.33 5.90
N SER A 388 -3.49 18.53 4.83
CA SER A 388 -2.35 18.42 3.89
C SER A 388 -1.02 18.16 4.59
N GLY A 389 -1.02 17.26 5.57
CA GLY A 389 0.16 16.93 6.38
C GLY A 389 0.45 17.90 7.54
N ALA A 390 0.02 19.16 7.46
CA ALA A 390 0.32 20.19 8.45
C ALA A 390 -0.69 20.22 9.62
N ILE A 391 -0.18 20.43 10.84
CA ILE A 391 -0.99 20.64 12.05
C ILE A 391 -1.53 22.08 12.04
N ILE A 392 -2.84 22.22 11.82
CA ILE A 392 -3.52 23.53 11.77
C ILE A 392 -4.14 23.93 13.10
N SER A 393 -4.35 22.99 14.01
CA SER A 393 -4.83 23.24 15.37
C SER A 393 -4.39 22.10 16.28
N SER A 394 -3.94 22.42 17.49
CA SER A 394 -3.57 21.43 18.50
C SER A 394 -3.95 21.91 19.90
N GLN A 395 -4.36 20.98 20.74
CA GLN A 395 -4.58 21.18 22.17
C GLN A 395 -4.01 19.96 22.89
N ILE A 396 -2.98 20.17 23.69
CA ILE A 396 -2.33 19.10 24.45
C ILE A 396 -2.18 19.59 25.88
N SER A 397 -2.72 18.83 26.82
CA SER A 397 -2.63 19.14 28.24
C SER A 397 -2.70 17.88 29.08
N THR A 398 -2.14 17.95 30.28
CA THR A 398 -2.17 16.89 31.29
C THR A 398 -2.76 17.37 32.61
N SER A 399 -2.96 18.67 32.79
CA SER A 399 -3.51 19.23 34.04
C SER A 399 -5.03 19.04 34.15
N ALA A 400 -5.50 18.76 35.36
CA ALA A 400 -6.92 18.81 35.70
C ALA A 400 -7.43 20.25 35.91
N ASN A 401 -6.53 21.21 36.14
CA ASN A 401 -6.87 22.62 36.27
C ASN A 401 -7.06 23.24 34.88
N THR A 402 -8.26 23.76 34.60
CA THR A 402 -8.61 24.33 33.29
C THR A 402 -7.66 25.44 32.84
N LYS A 403 -7.31 26.39 33.72
CA LYS A 403 -6.40 27.49 33.36
C LYS A 403 -5.01 26.99 32.99
N GLN A 404 -4.50 26.01 33.74
CA GLN A 404 -3.21 25.41 33.43
C GLN A 404 -3.26 24.56 32.15
N ALA A 405 -4.36 23.85 31.91
CA ALA A 405 -4.58 23.07 30.69
C ALA A 405 -4.64 23.97 29.43
N ASP A 406 -5.24 25.16 29.55
CA ASP A 406 -5.28 26.16 28.47
C ASP A 406 -3.87 26.70 28.19
N ILE A 407 -3.11 27.06 29.23
CA ILE A 407 -1.71 27.51 29.08
C ILE A 407 -0.83 26.42 28.44
N GLN A 408 -1.00 25.16 28.85
CA GLN A 408 -0.30 24.01 28.26
C GLN A 408 -0.61 23.89 26.77
N SER A 409 -1.90 23.94 26.43
CA SER A 409 -2.37 23.81 25.05
C SER A 409 -1.87 24.94 24.16
N GLU A 410 -1.90 26.19 24.65
CA GLU A 410 -1.41 27.36 23.91
C GLU A 410 0.09 27.27 23.60
N LYS A 411 0.91 26.98 24.62
CA LYS A 411 2.37 26.82 24.46
C LYS A 411 2.71 25.70 23.49
N ILE A 412 2.02 24.56 23.57
CA ILE A 412 2.25 23.43 22.67
C ILE A 412 1.76 23.77 21.25
N HIS A 413 0.66 24.51 21.11
CA HIS A 413 0.19 24.94 19.81
C HIS A 413 1.19 25.86 19.10
N GLN A 414 1.80 26.81 19.83
CA GLN A 414 2.82 27.70 19.27
C GLN A 414 4.00 26.94 18.64
N VAL A 415 4.41 25.81 19.24
CA VAL A 415 5.50 24.99 18.69
C VAL A 415 5.05 24.02 17.59
N LEU A 416 3.79 23.59 17.57
CA LEU A 416 3.26 22.62 16.60
C LEU A 416 2.65 23.25 15.35
N ALA A 417 2.16 24.49 15.43
CA ALA A 417 1.43 25.13 14.35
C ALA A 417 2.21 25.11 13.02
N ASN A 418 1.53 24.69 11.95
CA ASN A 418 2.04 24.56 10.59
C ASN A 418 3.18 23.56 10.38
N ARG A 419 3.57 22.79 11.41
CA ARG A 419 4.51 21.68 11.23
C ARG A 419 3.81 20.50 10.58
N ASN A 420 4.53 19.81 9.71
CA ASN A 420 4.08 18.56 9.14
C ASN A 420 4.14 17.44 10.19
N LEU A 421 3.02 16.75 10.40
CA LEU A 421 2.91 15.72 11.44
C LEU A 421 3.95 14.59 11.25
N HIS A 422 4.19 14.20 10.01
CA HIS A 422 5.11 13.13 9.65
C HIS A 422 6.59 13.52 9.79
N GLU A 423 6.91 14.80 10.00
CA GLU A 423 8.27 15.28 10.24
C GLU A 423 8.61 15.33 11.74
N ILE A 424 7.64 15.08 12.62
CA ILE A 424 7.85 15.05 14.07
C ILE A 424 8.37 13.67 14.48
N SER A 425 9.69 13.51 14.45
CA SER A 425 10.37 12.28 14.91
C SER A 425 10.78 12.30 16.37
N ASP A 426 10.82 13.48 17.00
CA ASP A 426 11.18 13.64 18.41
C ASP A 426 10.14 14.51 19.14
N TRP A 427 9.07 13.84 19.57
CA TRP A 427 8.04 14.44 20.41
C TRP A 427 8.61 14.95 21.75
N ALA A 428 9.62 14.29 22.32
CA ALA A 428 10.16 14.65 23.63
C ALA A 428 10.86 16.01 23.59
N SER A 429 11.76 16.21 22.62
CA SER A 429 12.43 17.51 22.44
C SER A 429 11.42 18.62 22.10
N LEU A 430 10.41 18.32 21.29
CA LEU A 430 9.40 19.31 20.91
C LEU A 430 8.54 19.73 22.11
N LEU A 431 8.06 18.77 22.90
CA LEU A 431 7.25 19.06 24.09
C LEU A 431 8.08 19.73 25.19
N ALA A 432 9.33 19.34 25.39
CA ALA A 432 10.25 20.01 26.32
C ALA A 432 10.50 21.47 25.92
N GLY A 433 10.75 21.72 24.63
CA GLY A 433 10.99 23.06 24.09
C GLY A 433 9.78 24.02 24.20
N SER A 434 8.57 23.49 24.39
CA SER A 434 7.36 24.31 24.57
C SER A 434 7.28 25.00 25.94
N GLY A 435 7.99 24.48 26.95
CA GLY A 435 7.85 24.94 28.34
C GLY A 435 6.44 24.77 28.91
N ALA A 436 5.63 23.86 28.35
CA ALA A 436 4.27 23.57 28.80
C ALA A 436 4.23 22.61 29.99
N PHE A 437 5.22 21.73 30.10
CA PHE A 437 5.29 20.71 31.15
C PHE A 437 6.48 20.97 32.07
N ASP A 438 6.23 20.90 33.38
CA ASP A 438 7.26 21.08 34.41
C ASP A 438 8.00 19.77 34.77
N SER A 439 7.50 18.63 34.29
CA SER A 439 8.04 17.30 34.59
C SER A 439 8.56 16.59 33.33
N GLN A 440 9.82 16.17 33.39
CA GLN A 440 10.45 15.37 32.34
C GLN A 440 9.78 14.00 32.17
N GLU A 441 9.26 13.42 33.25
CA GLU A 441 8.53 12.16 33.22
C GLU A 441 7.23 12.30 32.41
N VAL A 442 6.49 13.40 32.63
CA VAL A 442 5.25 13.69 31.88
C VAL A 442 5.56 13.87 30.39
N ILE A 443 6.62 14.62 30.06
CA ILE A 443 7.08 14.79 28.68
C ILE A 443 7.36 13.42 28.05
N GLN A 444 8.12 12.57 28.72
CA GLN A 444 8.48 11.26 28.18
C GLN A 444 7.26 10.36 28.00
N ASN A 445 6.33 10.34 28.96
CA ASN A 445 5.12 9.52 28.89
C ASN A 445 4.20 9.95 27.76
N VAL A 446 3.96 11.27 27.59
CA VAL A 446 3.14 11.81 26.50
C VAL A 446 3.80 11.54 25.15
N SER A 447 5.10 11.81 25.02
CA SER A 447 5.85 11.59 23.79
C SER A 447 5.86 10.13 23.36
N ASN A 448 6.16 9.21 24.28
CA ASN A 448 6.14 7.77 24.01
C ASN A 448 4.75 7.31 23.54
N TRP A 449 3.70 7.83 24.18
CA TRP A 449 2.34 7.50 23.79
C TRP A 449 1.99 8.04 22.40
N LEU A 450 2.31 9.31 22.10
CA LEU A 450 2.08 9.90 20.77
C LEU A 450 2.81 9.13 19.67
N ALA A 451 4.11 8.85 19.86
CA ALA A 451 4.92 8.07 18.93
C ALA A 451 4.32 6.66 18.70
N SER A 452 3.80 6.02 19.76
CA SER A 452 3.14 4.70 19.66
C SER A 452 1.86 4.70 18.82
N LYS A 453 1.20 5.87 18.64
CA LYS A 453 -0.04 5.99 17.88
C LYS A 453 0.17 6.53 16.48
N LEU A 454 0.97 7.59 16.37
CA LEU A 454 1.13 8.34 15.12
C LEU A 454 2.30 7.83 14.28
N GLY A 455 3.15 6.95 14.81
CA GLY A 455 4.39 6.57 14.15
C GLY A 455 5.39 7.71 14.17
N HIS A 456 6.67 7.35 14.22
CA HIS A 456 7.81 8.23 14.52
C HIS A 456 7.95 8.55 16.01
#